data_AF-A0A3D3X838-F1
#
_entry.id   AF-A0A3D3X838-F1
#
_cell.length_a   1.000
_cell.length_b   1.000
_cell.length_c   1.000
_cell.angle_alpha   90.00
_cell.angle_beta   90.00
_cell.angle_gamma   90.00
#
_symmetry.space_group_name_H-M   'P 1'
#
loop_
_entity.id
_entity.type
_entity.pdbx_description
1 polymer ?
#
loop_
_entity_poly.entity_id
_entity_poly.type
_entity_poly.pdbx_seq_one_letter_code
_entity_poly.pdbx_strand_id
1 'polypeptide(L)'
;MLDAGVRISAILDTGNKTSTLESLPLLPKALRTPSYLFKGASMIWKLRKAGIKMVSGVQTVEALGTQKLEQVRFRKGSMTETLGAGLLLLHHGVVPNVQITRLLGCEHQWYEQQRYWEPKVDEWGNTSVKGVSIAGDCGRVAGSKVAELSGHLAAFDMLYQMKVIT
;
A
#
# COMPACT_ATOMS: atom_id res chain seq x y z
N MET A 1 -7.60 12.46 8.40
CA MET A 1 -8.57 13.40 7.77
C MET A 1 -9.87 13.45 8.54
N LEU A 2 -10.61 12.34 8.64
CA LEU A 2 -11.84 12.31 9.45
C LEU A 2 -11.58 12.74 10.91
N ASP A 3 -10.52 12.19 11.52
CA ASP A 3 -10.10 12.56 12.88
C ASP A 3 -9.55 13.99 13.02
N ALA A 4 -9.20 14.61 11.89
CA ALA A 4 -8.77 16.00 11.84
C ALA A 4 -9.95 16.96 11.57
N GLY A 5 -11.19 16.48 11.62
CA GLY A 5 -12.40 17.29 11.39
C GLY A 5 -12.62 17.70 9.93
N VAL A 6 -11.88 17.13 8.98
CA VAL A 6 -12.01 17.48 7.56
C VAL A 6 -13.32 16.90 7.01
N ARG A 7 -14.11 17.73 6.34
CA ARG A 7 -15.30 17.28 5.61
C ARG A 7 -14.89 16.48 4.37
N ILE A 8 -15.25 15.20 4.36
CA ILE A 8 -14.97 14.28 3.24
C ILE A 8 -16.24 14.13 2.40
N SER A 9 -16.23 14.61 1.15
CA SER A 9 -17.39 14.50 0.25
C SER A 9 -17.67 13.06 -0.16
N ALA A 10 -16.63 12.31 -0.54
CA ALA A 10 -16.75 10.90 -0.91
C ALA A 10 -15.40 10.17 -0.81
N ILE A 11 -15.47 8.85 -0.66
CA ILE A 11 -14.37 7.91 -0.91
C ILE A 11 -14.73 7.15 -2.19
N LEU A 12 -13.89 7.31 -3.21
CA LEU A 12 -14.02 6.65 -4.49
C LEU A 12 -13.00 5.52 -4.56
N ASP A 13 -13.48 4.29 -4.63
CA ASP A 13 -12.67 3.08 -4.65
C ASP A 13 -12.74 2.45 -6.04
N THR A 14 -11.60 2.37 -6.70
CA THR A 14 -11.43 1.80 -8.04
C THR A 14 -11.24 0.28 -8.02
N GLY A 15 -11.23 -0.34 -6.82
CA GLY A 15 -11.19 -1.78 -6.65
C GLY A 15 -12.41 -2.48 -7.23
N ASN A 16 -12.23 -3.70 -7.72
CA ASN A 16 -13.32 -4.50 -8.26
C ASN A 16 -14.15 -5.10 -7.11
N LYS A 17 -15.46 -5.25 -7.32
CA LYS A 17 -16.34 -5.94 -6.36
C LYS A 17 -15.99 -7.41 -6.22
N THR A 18 -15.45 -8.04 -7.27
CA THR A 18 -15.05 -9.46 -7.25
C THR A 18 -13.84 -9.72 -6.35
N SER A 19 -13.02 -8.70 -6.07
CA SER A 19 -11.82 -8.83 -5.25
C SER A 19 -12.12 -9.33 -3.83
N THR A 20 -13.32 -9.04 -3.30
CA THR A 20 -13.74 -9.59 -2.00
C THR A 20 -13.97 -11.10 -2.09
N LEU A 21 -14.61 -11.56 -3.17
CA LEU A 21 -14.87 -12.99 -3.39
C LEU A 21 -13.58 -13.76 -3.70
N GLU A 22 -12.72 -13.19 -4.55
CA GLU A 22 -11.40 -13.73 -4.91
C GLU A 22 -10.49 -13.88 -3.69
N SER A 23 -10.69 -13.05 -2.65
CA SER A 23 -9.92 -13.11 -1.41
C SER A 23 -10.45 -14.11 -0.36
N LEU A 24 -11.62 -14.72 -0.57
CA LEU A 24 -12.20 -15.69 0.38
C LEU A 24 -11.26 -16.86 0.73
N PRO A 25 -10.50 -17.46 -0.21
CA PRO A 25 -9.56 -18.53 0.11
C PRO A 25 -8.44 -18.11 1.09
N LEU A 26 -8.18 -16.81 1.24
CA LEU A 26 -7.18 -16.26 2.16
C LEU A 26 -7.74 -16.05 3.58
N LEU A 27 -9.06 -16.14 3.76
CA LEU A 27 -9.74 -15.89 5.03
C LEU A 27 -9.19 -16.75 6.20
N PRO A 28 -8.92 -18.06 6.04
CA PRO A 28 -8.35 -18.87 7.12
C PRO A 28 -6.98 -18.36 7.60
N LYS A 29 -6.15 -17.83 6.68
CA LYS A 29 -4.86 -17.21 7.05
C LYS A 29 -5.09 -15.87 7.75
N ALA A 30 -6.03 -15.07 7.26
CA ALA A 30 -6.35 -13.78 7.86
C ALA A 30 -6.87 -13.91 9.31
N LEU A 31 -7.62 -14.97 9.61
CA LEU A 31 -8.12 -15.27 10.95
C LEU A 31 -7.01 -15.54 11.98
N ARG A 32 -5.78 -15.86 11.54
CA ARG A 32 -4.61 -15.96 12.43
C ARG A 32 -4.12 -14.59 12.93
N THR A 33 -4.61 -13.50 12.32
CA THR A 33 -4.22 -12.14 12.68
C THR A 33 -5.45 -11.26 12.94
N PRO A 34 -6.28 -11.63 13.94
CA PRO A 34 -7.59 -11.01 14.16
C PRO A 34 -7.49 -9.52 14.47
N SER A 35 -6.41 -9.07 15.12
CA SER A 35 -6.19 -7.66 15.43
C SER A 35 -6.14 -6.77 14.18
N TYR A 36 -5.56 -7.24 13.07
CA TYR A 36 -5.58 -6.50 11.80
C TYR A 36 -6.98 -6.47 11.17
N LEU A 37 -7.73 -7.57 11.25
CA LEU A 37 -9.12 -7.62 10.77
C LEU A 37 -10.01 -6.65 11.55
N PHE A 38 -9.91 -6.67 12.88
CA PHE A 38 -10.65 -5.74 13.74
C PHE A 38 -10.26 -4.29 13.48
N LYS A 39 -8.97 -3.99 13.28
CA LYS A 39 -8.51 -2.65 12.90
C LYS A 39 -9.15 -2.19 11.59
N GLY A 40 -9.12 -3.03 10.55
CA GLY A 40 -9.74 -2.71 9.26
C GLY A 40 -11.25 -2.51 9.37
N ALA A 41 -11.95 -3.43 10.04
CA ALA A 41 -13.40 -3.34 10.27
C ALA A 41 -13.79 -2.08 11.06
N SER A 42 -13.03 -1.74 12.10
CA SER A 42 -13.21 -0.52 12.89
C SER A 42 -13.07 0.74 12.04
N MET A 43 -12.06 0.79 11.15
CA MET A 43 -11.88 1.91 10.22
C MET A 43 -13.07 2.06 9.27
N ILE A 44 -13.52 0.96 8.65
CA ILE A 44 -14.69 0.98 7.75
C ILE A 44 -15.95 1.43 8.51
N TRP A 45 -16.17 0.89 9.71
CA TRP A 45 -17.32 1.25 10.53
C TRP A 45 -17.31 2.73 10.92
N LYS A 46 -16.14 3.28 11.26
CA LYS A 46 -15.96 4.70 11.58
C LYS A 46 -16.35 5.60 10.40
N LEU A 47 -15.94 5.23 9.18
CA LEU A 47 -16.31 5.95 7.96
C LEU A 47 -17.83 5.91 7.70
N ARG A 48 -18.44 4.73 7.87
CA ARG A 48 -19.90 4.55 7.71
C ARG A 48 -20.69 5.34 8.75
N LYS A 49 -20.27 5.30 10.02
CA LYS A 49 -20.90 6.05 11.12
C LYS A 49 -20.83 7.56 10.89
N ALA A 50 -19.76 8.04 10.26
CA ALA A 50 -19.62 9.44 9.88
C ALA A 50 -20.48 9.85 8.66
N GLY A 51 -21.25 8.93 8.06
CA GLY A 51 -22.11 9.21 6.91
C GLY A 51 -21.35 9.50 5.62
N ILE A 52 -20.07 9.11 5.53
CA ILE A 52 -19.25 9.38 4.35
C ILE A 52 -19.74 8.53 3.18
N LYS A 53 -19.99 9.17 2.03
CA LYS A 53 -20.34 8.48 0.80
C LYS A 53 -19.17 7.61 0.33
N MET A 54 -19.36 6.29 0.31
CA MET A 54 -18.37 5.33 -0.19
C MET A 54 -18.86 4.71 -1.50
N VAL A 55 -18.10 4.86 -2.58
CA VAL A 55 -18.44 4.32 -3.90
C VAL A 55 -17.32 3.40 -4.36
N SER A 56 -17.55 2.09 -4.32
CA SER A 56 -16.64 1.08 -4.90
C SER A 56 -17.00 0.72 -6.34
N GLY A 57 -16.00 0.23 -7.09
CA GLY A 57 -16.10 -0.12 -8.50
C GLY A 57 -16.10 1.10 -9.42
N VAL A 58 -15.42 2.18 -9.02
CA VAL A 58 -15.25 3.38 -9.84
C VAL A 58 -14.29 3.08 -10.99
N GLN A 59 -14.70 3.40 -12.21
CA GLN A 59 -13.95 3.08 -13.44
C GLN A 59 -13.13 4.26 -13.94
N THR A 60 -13.62 5.49 -13.75
CA THR A 60 -12.92 6.71 -14.16
C THR A 60 -13.08 7.78 -13.08
N VAL A 61 -12.07 8.61 -12.94
CA VAL A 61 -12.05 9.79 -12.07
C VAL A 61 -11.45 10.94 -12.87
N GLU A 62 -12.17 12.05 -12.92
CA GLU A 62 -11.81 13.27 -13.65
C GLU A 62 -11.78 14.45 -12.68
N ALA A 63 -10.66 15.16 -12.65
CA ALA A 63 -10.51 16.42 -11.93
C ALA A 63 -10.98 17.57 -12.84
N LEU A 64 -11.94 18.37 -12.38
CA LEU A 64 -12.54 19.44 -13.16
C LEU A 64 -12.35 20.80 -12.45
N GLY A 65 -12.09 21.83 -13.24
CA GLY A 65 -11.97 23.22 -12.82
C GLY A 65 -11.11 24.03 -13.78
N THR A 66 -11.15 25.36 -13.68
CA THR A 66 -10.44 26.24 -14.63
C THR A 66 -9.01 26.56 -14.18
N GLN A 67 -8.85 27.06 -12.95
CA GLN A 67 -7.54 27.43 -12.38
C GLN A 67 -7.12 26.53 -11.21
N LYS A 68 -8.08 25.84 -10.61
CA LYS A 68 -7.92 24.94 -9.46
C LYS A 68 -8.97 23.84 -9.53
N LEU A 69 -8.84 22.83 -8.69
CA LEU A 69 -9.87 21.82 -8.54
C LEU A 69 -11.15 22.45 -7.96
N GLU A 70 -12.26 22.24 -8.64
CA GLU A 70 -13.58 22.69 -8.22
C GLU A 70 -14.55 21.52 -8.08
N GLN A 71 -14.41 20.51 -8.96
CA GLN A 71 -15.29 19.35 -9.00
C GLN A 71 -14.50 18.08 -9.34
N VAL A 72 -15.04 16.95 -8.91
CA VAL A 72 -14.57 15.61 -9.29
C VAL A 72 -15.72 14.87 -9.93
N ARG A 73 -15.52 14.42 -11.16
CA ARG A 73 -16.47 13.56 -11.89
C ARG A 73 -15.98 12.12 -11.88
N PHE A 74 -16.87 11.18 -11.64
CA PHE A 74 -16.53 9.76 -11.66
C PHE A 74 -17.61 8.92 -12.32
N ARG A 75 -17.21 7.79 -12.90
CA ARG A 75 -18.11 6.82 -13.53
C ARG A 75 -18.12 5.49 -12.80
N LYS A 76 -19.30 4.91 -12.65
CA LYS A 76 -19.53 3.55 -12.17
C LYS A 76 -20.59 2.87 -13.03
N GLY A 77 -20.17 2.02 -13.96
CA GLY A 77 -21.07 1.43 -14.94
C GLY A 77 -21.67 2.52 -15.84
N SER A 78 -23.00 2.57 -15.96
CA SER A 78 -23.70 3.63 -16.69
C SER A 78 -23.86 4.93 -15.91
N MET A 79 -23.61 4.92 -14.59
CA MET A 79 -23.77 6.09 -13.74
C MET A 79 -22.55 7.00 -13.84
N THR A 80 -22.78 8.26 -14.17
CA THR A 80 -21.78 9.33 -14.05
C THR A 80 -22.26 10.34 -13.02
N GLU A 81 -21.41 10.69 -12.06
CA GLU A 81 -21.73 11.64 -11.00
C GLU A 81 -20.62 12.67 -10.86
N THR A 82 -20.99 13.91 -10.51
CA THR A 82 -20.04 15.00 -10.28
C THR A 82 -20.25 15.57 -8.88
N LEU A 83 -19.15 15.73 -8.13
CA LEU A 83 -19.15 16.24 -6.76
C LEU A 83 -18.30 17.50 -6.68
N GLY A 84 -18.76 18.51 -5.94
CA GLY A 84 -17.92 19.64 -5.57
C GLY A 84 -16.79 19.19 -4.64
N ALA A 85 -15.55 19.52 -4.98
CA ALA A 85 -14.37 19.19 -4.18
C ALA A 85 -13.24 20.20 -4.45
N GLY A 86 -12.66 20.75 -3.39
CA GLY A 86 -11.47 21.59 -3.47
C GLY A 86 -10.15 20.82 -3.29
N LEU A 87 -10.23 19.53 -2.95
CA LEU A 87 -9.08 18.64 -2.77
C LEU A 87 -9.41 17.25 -3.29
N LEU A 88 -8.55 16.68 -4.13
CA LEU A 88 -8.60 15.30 -4.59
C LEU A 88 -7.32 14.61 -4.15
N LEU A 89 -7.46 13.51 -3.40
CA LEU A 89 -6.35 12.69 -2.95
C LEU A 89 -6.42 11.36 -3.66
N LEU A 90 -5.41 11.08 -4.46
CA LEU A 90 -5.28 9.82 -5.20
C LEU A 90 -4.29 8.92 -4.47
N HIS A 91 -4.69 7.68 -4.25
CA HIS A 91 -3.81 6.66 -3.70
C HIS A 91 -3.95 5.36 -4.50
N HIS A 92 -2.89 5.00 -5.23
CA HIS A 92 -2.84 3.81 -6.09
C HIS A 92 -1.71 2.87 -5.65
N GLY A 93 -1.67 2.58 -4.36
CA GLY A 93 -0.62 1.77 -3.75
C GLY A 93 0.66 2.55 -3.47
N VAL A 94 1.68 1.82 -3.01
CA VAL A 94 3.03 2.29 -2.73
C VAL A 94 3.99 1.31 -3.40
N VAL A 95 5.06 1.81 -3.98
CA VAL A 95 6.13 1.00 -4.60
C VAL A 95 7.44 1.23 -3.84
N PRO A 96 8.31 0.22 -3.74
CA PRO A 96 9.62 0.40 -3.12
C PRO A 96 10.46 1.39 -3.92
N ASN A 97 11.26 2.21 -3.24
CA ASN A 97 12.24 3.06 -3.91
C ASN A 97 13.50 2.25 -4.25
N VAL A 98 13.56 1.77 -5.49
CA VAL A 98 14.63 0.90 -6.00
C VAL A 98 15.76 1.65 -6.72
N GLN A 99 15.86 2.98 -6.60
CA GLN A 99 16.88 3.75 -7.34
C GLN A 99 18.30 3.35 -6.94
N ILE A 100 18.58 3.27 -5.64
CA ILE A 100 19.92 2.93 -5.12
C ILE A 100 20.30 1.49 -5.47
N THR A 101 19.37 0.55 -5.30
CA THR A 101 19.62 -0.88 -5.59
C THR A 101 19.89 -1.10 -7.08
N ARG A 102 19.22 -0.35 -7.96
CA ARG A 102 19.50 -0.34 -9.40
C ARG A 102 20.86 0.26 -9.74
N LEU A 103 21.22 1.39 -9.12
CA LEU A 103 22.52 2.03 -9.33
C LEU A 103 23.69 1.13 -8.88
N LEU A 104 23.49 0.36 -7.81
CA LEU A 104 24.48 -0.61 -7.32
C LEU A 104 24.56 -1.89 -8.17
N GLY A 105 23.66 -2.08 -9.14
CA GLY A 105 23.62 -3.29 -9.98
C GLY A 105 23.02 -4.52 -9.29
N CYS A 106 22.17 -4.31 -8.27
CA CYS A 106 21.46 -5.43 -7.63
C CYS A 106 20.48 -6.09 -8.61
N GLU A 107 20.34 -7.41 -8.53
CA GLU A 107 19.30 -8.14 -9.24
C GLU A 107 17.91 -7.73 -8.76
N HIS A 108 16.95 -7.67 -9.68
CA HIS A 108 15.54 -7.38 -9.38
C HIS A 108 14.63 -8.44 -9.98
N GLN A 109 13.43 -8.57 -9.43
CA GLN A 109 12.37 -9.43 -9.93
C GLN A 109 11.04 -8.70 -9.95
N TRP A 110 10.14 -9.16 -10.82
CA TRP A 110 8.76 -8.70 -10.86
C TRP A 110 7.96 -9.39 -9.76
N TYR A 111 7.32 -8.60 -8.89
CA TYR A 111 6.45 -9.08 -7.83
C TYR A 111 4.99 -8.96 -8.24
N GLU A 112 4.42 -10.06 -8.75
CA GLU A 112 3.09 -10.09 -9.37
C GLU A 112 1.98 -9.57 -8.45
N GLN A 113 2.04 -9.88 -7.16
CA GLN A 113 0.99 -9.55 -6.19
C GLN A 113 0.81 -8.04 -5.99
N GLN A 114 1.91 -7.26 -5.97
CA GLN A 114 1.85 -5.79 -5.83
C GLN A 114 2.19 -5.06 -7.13
N ARG A 115 2.53 -5.79 -8.19
CA ARG A 115 2.80 -5.29 -9.55
C ARG A 115 3.89 -4.22 -9.59
N TYR A 116 5.02 -4.52 -8.97
CA TYR A 116 6.22 -3.69 -9.05
C TYR A 116 7.49 -4.53 -9.14
N TRP A 117 8.60 -3.86 -9.44
CA TRP A 117 9.94 -4.44 -9.34
C TRP A 117 10.46 -4.31 -7.92
N GLU A 118 11.04 -5.39 -7.40
CA GLU A 118 11.73 -5.42 -6.12
C GLU A 118 13.14 -6.00 -6.30
N PRO A 119 14.13 -5.58 -5.50
CA PRO A 119 15.43 -6.23 -5.45
C PRO A 119 15.25 -7.67 -4.94
N LYS A 120 16.02 -8.60 -5.52
CA LYS A 120 16.11 -9.96 -4.98
C LYS A 120 16.98 -9.92 -3.73
N VAL A 121 16.44 -10.45 -2.63
CA VAL A 121 17.14 -10.56 -1.35
C VAL A 121 16.98 -11.96 -0.78
N ASP A 122 17.97 -12.42 -0.01
CA ASP A 122 17.85 -13.62 0.80
C ASP A 122 17.03 -13.38 2.09
N GLU A 123 16.96 -14.39 2.95
CA GLU A 123 16.22 -14.34 4.22
C GLU A 123 16.80 -13.35 5.25
N TRP A 124 18.06 -12.91 5.06
CA TRP A 124 18.78 -11.95 5.90
C TRP A 124 18.77 -10.54 5.33
N GLY A 125 18.27 -10.36 4.10
CA GLY A 125 18.23 -9.08 3.39
C GLY A 125 19.44 -8.83 2.50
N ASN A 126 20.33 -9.81 2.28
CA ASN A 126 21.47 -9.65 1.40
C ASN A 126 21.06 -9.64 -0.06
N THR A 127 21.67 -8.74 -0.83
CA THR A 127 21.42 -8.64 -2.28
C THR A 127 22.41 -9.51 -3.07
N SER A 128 22.25 -9.51 -4.40
CA SER A 128 23.24 -10.10 -5.31
C SER A 128 24.60 -9.36 -5.29
N VAL A 129 24.68 -8.16 -4.73
CA VAL A 129 25.92 -7.38 -4.61
C VAL A 129 26.50 -7.61 -3.22
N LYS A 130 27.71 -8.18 -3.17
CA LYS A 130 28.39 -8.52 -1.91
C LYS A 130 28.56 -7.27 -1.03
N GLY A 131 28.19 -7.39 0.24
CA GLY A 131 28.30 -6.31 1.23
C GLY A 131 27.17 -5.28 1.14
N VAL A 132 26.16 -5.51 0.30
CA VAL A 132 24.96 -4.68 0.22
C VAL A 132 23.78 -5.49 0.72
N SER A 133 23.18 -5.01 1.81
CA SER A 133 21.96 -5.58 2.40
C SER A 133 20.85 -4.53 2.38
N ILE A 134 19.60 -4.99 2.33
CA ILE A 134 18.40 -4.15 2.28
C ILE A 134 17.56 -4.41 3.51
N ALA A 135 17.11 -3.32 4.12
CA ALA A 135 16.15 -3.33 5.21
C ALA A 135 14.96 -2.43 4.87
N GLY A 136 13.80 -2.80 5.39
CA GLY A 136 12.58 -2.01 5.30
C GLY A 136 11.89 -2.04 3.94
N ASP A 137 11.06 -1.03 3.71
CA ASP A 137 10.22 -0.92 2.51
C ASP A 137 11.00 -0.62 1.22
N CYS A 138 12.33 -0.39 1.30
CA CYS A 138 13.22 -0.28 0.14
C CYS A 138 13.38 -1.62 -0.59
N GLY A 139 13.15 -2.74 0.10
CA GLY A 139 13.12 -4.08 -0.51
C GLY A 139 11.72 -4.44 -0.99
N ARG A 140 10.76 -4.48 -0.07
CA ARG A 140 9.36 -4.81 -0.35
C ARG A 140 8.45 -4.03 0.59
N VAL A 141 7.35 -3.49 0.07
CA VAL A 141 6.32 -2.85 0.89
C VAL A 141 5.50 -3.93 1.61
N ALA A 142 5.91 -4.24 2.85
CA ALA A 142 5.32 -5.32 3.67
C ALA A 142 4.71 -4.81 4.98
N GLY A 143 4.80 -3.51 5.26
CA GLY A 143 4.24 -2.86 6.42
C GLY A 143 5.26 -2.68 7.55
N SER A 144 4.97 -1.73 8.44
CA SER A 144 5.95 -1.19 9.39
C SER A 144 6.64 -2.22 10.28
N LYS A 145 5.89 -3.22 10.78
CA LYS A 145 6.47 -4.28 11.63
C LYS A 145 7.44 -5.18 10.86
N VAL A 146 7.13 -5.50 9.61
CA VAL A 146 8.03 -6.29 8.76
C VAL A 146 9.25 -5.47 8.42
N ALA A 147 9.07 -4.17 8.13
CA ALA A 147 10.18 -3.26 7.87
C ALA A 147 11.15 -3.18 9.06
N GLU A 148 10.64 -3.04 10.28
CA GLU A 148 11.44 -3.06 11.51
C GLU A 148 12.19 -4.38 11.69
N LEU A 149 11.50 -5.52 11.62
CA LEU A 149 12.11 -6.84 11.77
C LEU A 149 13.17 -7.12 10.71
N SER A 150 12.95 -6.70 9.46
CA SER A 150 13.94 -6.82 8.39
C SER A 150 15.20 -6.01 8.66
N GLY A 151 15.09 -4.85 9.33
CA GLY A 151 16.23 -4.08 9.79
C GLY A 151 17.04 -4.82 10.84
N HIS A 152 16.38 -5.45 11.82
CA HIS A 152 17.06 -6.29 12.80
C HIS A 152 17.78 -7.48 12.15
N LEU A 153 17.14 -8.17 11.19
CA LEU A 153 17.76 -9.30 10.49
C LEU A 153 19.01 -8.88 9.71
N ALA A 154 18.92 -7.81 8.93
CA ALA A 154 20.06 -7.28 8.18
C ALA A 154 21.21 -6.85 9.10
N ALA A 155 20.89 -6.25 10.25
CA ALA A 155 21.89 -5.89 11.25
C ALA A 155 22.55 -7.11 11.91
N PHE A 156 21.77 -8.13 12.27
CA PHE A 156 22.31 -9.36 12.86
C PHE A 156 23.23 -10.09 11.90
N ASP A 157 22.84 -10.25 10.63
CA ASP A 157 23.71 -10.86 9.64
C ASP A 157 25.00 -10.05 9.47
N MET A 158 24.92 -8.73 9.33
CA MET A 158 26.12 -7.89 9.23
C MET A 158 27.07 -8.07 10.43
N LEU A 159 26.54 -8.06 11.66
CA LEU A 159 27.35 -8.26 12.87
C LEU A 159 27.98 -9.66 12.91
N TYR A 160 27.25 -10.68 12.47
CA TYR A 160 27.76 -12.05 12.36
C TYR A 160 28.87 -12.16 11.30
N GLN A 161 28.67 -11.60 10.10
CA GLN A 161 29.68 -11.54 9.04
C GLN A 161 30.95 -10.80 9.48
N MET A 162 30.79 -9.75 10.30
CA MET A 162 31.89 -8.99 10.90
C MET A 162 32.52 -9.67 12.13
N LYS A 163 32.01 -10.83 12.55
CA LYS A 163 32.46 -11.59 13.74
C LYS A 163 32.37 -10.80 15.04
N VAL A 164 31.42 -9.87 15.12
CA VAL A 164 31.10 -9.13 16.36
C VAL A 164 30.25 -10.00 17.28
N ILE A 165 29.42 -10.87 16.69
CA ILE A 165 28.59 -11.87 17.37
C ILE A 165 28.81 -13.26 16.74
N THR A 166 28.37 -14.30 17.45
CA THR A 166 28.54 -15.73 17.08
C THR A 166 27.21 -16.43 16.88
#